data_AF-A0A7L5BW33-F1
#
_entry.id   AF-A0A7L5BW33-F1
#
_cell.length_a   1.000
_cell.length_b   1.000
_cell.length_c   1.000
_cell.angle_alpha   90.00
_cell.angle_beta   90.00
_cell.angle_gamma   90.00
#
_symmetry.space_group_name_H-M   'P 1'
#
loop_
_entity.id
_entity.type
_entity.pdbx_description
1 polymer ?
#
loop_
_entity_poly.entity_id
_entity_poly.type
_entity_poly.pdbx_seq_one_letter_code
_entity_poly.pdbx_strand_id
1 'polypeptide(L)'
;MKLSALGTALIVSSILAGGCSTNRGAEEFGFYRETFQQTRSASDAILDRLAVTERRLWRNCVNVLEIDDPLDCEALVRGQTPFKPDQALYLVSAGDPPATAAFRRAIAAVGAYTEALNALASGQSADVVSGQVGRIVDIAAAAATAVAPPAAAGAGITAAISGVNAHVRAFRAPARGAIGFVARAEFRDQLLANGETMKAALKGVRDATPEIFAAFRGHAILTIGRGGDLEARADAIEETRVLLANWVILLDAADRALDAALAAAAGEGDGGVSGLIAAGQLLTMAAEETRRALAGGVE
;
A
#
# COMPACT_ATOMS: atom_id res chain seq x y z
N MET A 1 28.63 46.46 44.36
CA MET A 1 28.91 45.18 43.69
C MET A 1 27.63 44.34 43.64
N LYS A 2 26.84 44.44 42.56
CA LYS A 2 25.70 43.56 42.26
C LYS A 2 25.50 43.53 40.74
N LEU A 3 26.27 42.68 40.04
CA LEU A 3 26.23 42.46 38.59
C LEU A 3 26.67 41.01 38.37
N SER A 4 25.79 40.03 38.58
CA SER A 4 26.08 38.63 38.16
C SER A 4 24.87 37.72 37.94
N ALA A 5 23.63 38.19 38.12
CA ALA A 5 22.45 37.30 38.05
C ALA A 5 21.68 37.35 36.71
N LEU A 6 21.85 38.39 35.89
CA LEU A 6 21.11 38.53 34.62
C LEU A 6 21.75 37.80 33.42
N GLY A 7 23.03 37.44 33.49
CA GLY A 7 23.75 36.83 32.35
C GLY A 7 23.41 35.36 32.09
N THR A 8 23.01 34.62 33.12
CA THR A 8 22.82 33.17 33.05
C THR A 8 21.46 32.76 32.49
N ALA A 9 20.43 33.61 32.62
CA ALA A 9 19.08 33.33 32.10
C ALA A 9 19.00 33.43 30.56
N LEU A 10 19.84 34.26 29.93
CA LEU A 10 19.81 34.46 28.47
C LEU A 10 20.47 33.30 27.69
N ILE A 11 21.40 32.56 28.31
CA ILE A 11 22.11 31.46 27.65
C ILE A 11 21.28 30.17 27.63
N VAL A 12 20.45 29.93 28.66
CA VAL A 12 19.58 28.75 28.72
C VAL A 12 18.42 28.85 27.73
N SER A 13 17.90 30.06 27.45
CA SER A 13 16.82 30.27 26.49
C SER A 13 17.23 30.06 25.03
N SER A 14 18.51 30.27 24.68
CA SER A 14 19.02 30.10 23.31
C SER A 14 19.29 28.64 22.94
N ILE A 15 19.53 27.77 23.93
CA ILE A 15 19.79 26.34 23.71
C ILE A 15 18.47 25.56 23.46
N LEU A 16 17.35 26.03 24.02
CA LEU A 16 16.03 25.41 23.82
C LEU A 16 15.41 25.72 22.46
N ALA A 17 15.79 26.82 21.80
CA ALA A 17 15.28 27.18 20.47
C ALA A 17 15.93 26.38 19.32
N GLY A 18 17.11 25.80 19.53
CA GLY A 18 17.81 24.99 18.52
C GLY A 18 17.32 23.55 18.39
N GLY A 19 16.50 23.06 19.34
CA GLY A 19 16.00 21.68 19.36
C GLY A 19 14.83 21.42 18.41
N CYS A 20 14.07 22.45 18.00
CA CYS A 20 12.86 22.26 17.20
C CYS A 20 13.12 22.10 15.68
N SER A 21 14.32 22.40 15.16
CA SER A 21 14.58 22.33 13.72
C SER A 21 14.95 20.92 13.22
N THR A 22 15.27 19.98 14.11
CA THR A 22 15.76 18.63 13.73
C THR A 22 14.65 17.59 13.53
N ASN A 23 13.40 17.92 13.88
CA ASN A 23 12.25 17.01 13.75
C ASN A 23 11.29 17.37 12.60
N ARG A 24 11.74 18.18 11.62
CA ARG A 24 10.88 18.60 10.50
C ARG A 24 10.34 17.39 9.72
N GLY A 25 9.03 17.33 9.53
CA GLY A 25 8.34 16.28 8.79
C GLY A 25 8.08 14.99 9.56
N ALA A 26 8.63 14.80 10.77
CA ALA A 26 8.45 13.57 11.52
C ALA A 26 7.01 13.41 12.07
N GLU A 27 6.37 14.51 12.45
CA GLU A 27 4.98 14.52 12.94
C GLU A 27 4.00 14.25 11.81
N GLU A 28 4.16 14.95 10.69
CA GLU A 28 3.35 14.78 9.47
C GLU A 28 3.54 13.39 8.88
N PHE A 29 4.77 12.85 8.93
CA PHE A 29 5.03 11.47 8.53
C PHE A 29 4.37 10.46 9.48
N GLY A 30 4.29 10.76 10.78
CA GLY A 30 3.52 9.98 11.75
C GLY A 30 2.04 9.88 11.35
N PHE A 31 1.45 11.01 10.95
CA PHE A 31 0.08 11.04 10.42
C PHE A 31 -0.06 10.25 9.11
N TYR A 32 0.87 10.40 8.18
CA TYR A 32 0.92 9.56 6.97
C TYR A 32 0.95 8.06 7.31
N ARG A 33 1.81 7.65 8.25
CA ARG A 33 1.92 6.24 8.68
C ARG A 33 0.58 5.73 9.19
N GLU A 34 -0.08 6.46 10.07
CA GLU A 34 -1.39 6.07 10.62
C GLU A 34 -2.44 5.96 9.52
N THR A 35 -2.47 6.93 8.61
CA THR A 35 -3.35 6.96 7.44
C THR A 35 -3.12 5.73 6.56
N PHE A 36 -1.85 5.45 6.23
CA PHE A 36 -1.47 4.31 5.43
C PHE A 36 -1.82 2.97 6.09
N GLN A 37 -1.67 2.83 7.42
CA GLN A 37 -2.05 1.60 8.12
C GLN A 37 -3.56 1.33 8.03
N GLN A 38 -4.40 2.37 8.11
CA GLN A 38 -5.84 2.23 7.87
C GLN A 38 -6.13 1.81 6.43
N THR A 39 -5.49 2.46 5.46
CA THR A 39 -5.59 2.10 4.04
C THR A 39 -5.16 0.65 3.80
N ARG A 40 -4.07 0.20 4.43
CA ARG A 40 -3.57 -1.17 4.34
C ARG A 40 -4.58 -2.18 4.90
N SER A 41 -5.13 -1.94 6.09
CA SER A 41 -6.13 -2.83 6.68
C SER A 41 -7.39 -2.97 5.81
N ALA A 42 -7.85 -1.87 5.20
CA ALA A 42 -8.95 -1.90 4.24
C ALA A 42 -8.58 -2.67 2.97
N SER A 43 -7.36 -2.45 2.48
CA SER A 43 -6.83 -3.15 1.31
C SER A 43 -6.76 -4.65 1.52
N ASP A 44 -6.33 -5.13 2.69
CA ASP A 44 -6.23 -6.56 2.98
C ASP A 44 -7.58 -7.27 2.79
N ALA A 45 -8.69 -6.67 3.27
CA ALA A 45 -10.02 -7.24 3.12
C ALA A 45 -10.53 -7.24 1.66
N ILE A 46 -10.22 -6.19 0.90
CA ILE A 46 -10.55 -6.11 -0.54
C ILE A 46 -9.74 -7.15 -1.32
N LEU A 47 -8.46 -7.30 -0.99
CA LEU A 47 -7.57 -8.28 -1.60
C LEU A 47 -7.98 -9.70 -1.23
N ASP A 48 -8.52 -9.97 -0.05
CA ASP A 48 -9.08 -11.28 0.29
C ASP A 48 -10.26 -11.63 -0.63
N ARG A 49 -11.16 -10.67 -0.89
CA ARG A 49 -12.26 -10.85 -1.87
C ARG A 49 -11.73 -11.02 -3.29
N LEU A 50 -10.68 -10.28 -3.67
CA LEU A 50 -10.03 -10.41 -4.96
C LEU A 50 -9.40 -11.80 -5.11
N ALA A 51 -8.77 -12.35 -4.06
CA ALA A 51 -8.19 -13.69 -4.07
C ALA A 51 -9.25 -14.77 -4.36
N VAL A 52 -10.44 -14.63 -3.78
CA VAL A 52 -11.56 -15.54 -4.05
C VAL A 52 -12.06 -15.38 -5.48
N THR A 53 -12.19 -14.13 -5.92
CA THR A 53 -12.67 -13.76 -7.26
C THR A 53 -11.74 -14.26 -8.36
N GLU A 54 -10.44 -13.98 -8.26
CA GLU A 54 -9.42 -14.42 -9.20
C GLU A 54 -9.41 -15.94 -9.36
N ARG A 55 -9.46 -16.69 -8.25
CA ARG A 55 -9.57 -18.15 -8.29
C ARG A 55 -10.84 -18.64 -8.98
N ARG A 56 -11.98 -18.00 -8.71
CA ARG A 56 -13.27 -18.37 -9.33
C ARG A 56 -13.26 -18.04 -10.82
N LEU A 57 -12.72 -16.90 -11.23
CA LEU A 57 -12.56 -16.56 -12.65
C LEU A 57 -11.66 -17.56 -13.36
N TRP A 58 -10.53 -17.91 -12.75
CA TRP A 58 -9.59 -18.89 -13.29
C TRP A 58 -10.24 -20.28 -13.45
N ARG A 59 -10.94 -20.77 -12.42
CA ARG A 59 -11.64 -22.08 -12.47
C ARG A 59 -12.77 -22.14 -13.49
N ASN A 60 -13.45 -21.03 -13.72
CA ASN A 60 -14.53 -20.93 -14.70
C ASN A 60 -14.04 -20.46 -16.08
N CYS A 61 -12.73 -20.33 -16.25
CA CYS A 61 -12.09 -19.92 -17.51
C CYS A 61 -12.67 -18.64 -18.12
N VAL A 62 -13.07 -17.68 -17.28
CA VAL A 62 -13.55 -16.40 -17.79
C VAL A 62 -12.35 -15.52 -18.09
N ASN A 63 -11.99 -15.47 -19.37
CA ASN A 63 -11.13 -14.45 -19.93
C ASN A 63 -11.84 -13.10 -19.81
N VAL A 64 -11.55 -12.34 -18.76
CA VAL A 64 -12.00 -10.94 -18.69
C VAL A 64 -11.22 -10.09 -19.71
N LEU A 65 -10.06 -10.54 -20.19
CA LEU A 65 -9.29 -9.94 -21.29
C LEU A 65 -8.58 -11.05 -22.07
N GLU A 66 -8.55 -10.93 -23.41
CA GLU A 66 -7.85 -11.77 -24.38
C GLU A 66 -6.57 -12.43 -23.83
N ILE A 67 -6.56 -13.77 -23.80
CA ILE A 67 -5.33 -14.56 -23.62
C ILE A 67 -5.06 -15.21 -24.98
N ASP A 68 -3.91 -14.88 -25.59
CA ASP A 68 -3.42 -15.41 -26.88
C ASP A 68 -3.09 -16.92 -26.85
N ASP A 69 -3.09 -17.53 -25.66
CA ASP A 69 -3.05 -18.98 -25.47
C ASP A 69 -4.31 -19.38 -24.68
N PRO A 70 -5.39 -19.78 -25.36
CA PRO A 70 -6.57 -20.24 -24.67
C PRO A 70 -6.16 -21.49 -23.90
N LEU A 71 -6.04 -21.36 -22.58
CA LEU A 71 -6.29 -22.49 -21.68
C LEU A 71 -7.50 -23.20 -22.29
N ASP A 72 -7.34 -24.45 -22.69
CA ASP A 72 -8.45 -25.23 -23.24
C ASP A 72 -9.47 -25.38 -22.10
N CYS A 73 -10.38 -24.42 -22.05
CA CYS A 73 -11.35 -24.25 -20.98
C CYS A 73 -12.22 -25.49 -20.87
N GLU A 74 -12.48 -26.10 -22.02
CA GLU A 74 -13.22 -27.34 -22.17
C GLU A 74 -12.44 -28.50 -21.53
N ALA A 75 -11.12 -28.57 -21.78
CA ALA A 75 -10.26 -29.55 -21.12
C ALA A 75 -10.12 -29.30 -19.60
N LEU A 76 -10.03 -28.05 -19.13
CA LEU A 76 -9.96 -27.76 -17.69
C LEU A 76 -11.24 -28.18 -16.96
N VAL A 77 -12.40 -27.82 -17.52
CA VAL A 77 -13.72 -28.20 -16.96
C VAL A 77 -13.94 -29.71 -17.00
N ARG A 78 -13.43 -30.40 -18.03
CA ARG A 78 -13.49 -31.87 -18.14
C ARG A 78 -12.44 -32.61 -17.31
N GLY A 79 -11.57 -31.89 -16.58
CA GLY A 79 -10.46 -32.50 -15.83
C GLY A 79 -9.41 -33.18 -16.73
N GLN A 80 -9.35 -32.78 -18.00
CA GLN A 80 -8.43 -33.30 -19.01
C GLN A 80 -7.09 -32.53 -19.02
N THR A 81 -7.01 -31.37 -18.35
CA THR A 81 -5.74 -30.68 -18.16
C THR A 81 -4.94 -31.36 -17.05
N PRO A 82 -3.66 -31.69 -17.29
CA PRO A 82 -2.80 -32.20 -16.23
C PRO A 82 -2.62 -31.14 -15.14
N PHE A 83 -2.50 -31.58 -13.88
CA PHE A 83 -2.15 -30.69 -12.79
C PHE A 83 -0.79 -30.04 -13.05
N LYS A 84 -0.78 -28.70 -13.16
CA LYS A 84 0.45 -27.91 -13.28
C LYS A 84 0.79 -27.33 -11.90
N PRO A 85 1.96 -27.66 -11.31
CA PRO A 85 2.35 -27.14 -10.00
C PRO A 85 2.29 -25.61 -9.87
N ASP A 86 2.64 -24.87 -10.93
CA ASP A 86 2.59 -23.40 -10.94
C ASP A 86 1.17 -22.82 -10.80
N GLN A 87 0.14 -23.65 -10.99
CA GLN A 87 -1.27 -23.27 -10.84
C GLN A 87 -1.85 -23.66 -9.48
N ALA A 88 -1.06 -24.26 -8.58
CA ALA A 88 -1.55 -24.75 -7.29
C ALA A 88 -2.23 -23.65 -6.45
N LEU A 89 -1.73 -22.41 -6.49
CA LEU A 89 -2.31 -21.27 -5.75
C LEU A 89 -3.72 -20.90 -6.20
N TYR A 90 -4.12 -21.26 -7.43
CA TYR A 90 -5.51 -21.09 -7.89
C TYR A 90 -6.46 -22.15 -7.31
N LEU A 91 -5.92 -23.29 -6.89
CA LEU A 91 -6.66 -24.46 -6.43
C LEU A 91 -6.80 -24.52 -4.91
N VAL A 92 -5.86 -23.96 -4.16
CA VAL A 92 -5.88 -23.95 -2.69
C VAL A 92 -6.25 -22.58 -2.12
N SER A 93 -6.88 -22.56 -0.95
CA SER A 93 -7.10 -21.34 -0.16
C SER A 93 -5.85 -20.86 0.58
N ALA A 94 -4.83 -21.72 0.68
CA ALA A 94 -3.55 -21.39 1.31
C ALA A 94 -2.73 -20.46 0.40
N GLY A 95 -2.69 -19.18 0.74
CA GLY A 95 -1.94 -18.14 0.02
C GLY A 95 -2.81 -17.28 -0.89
N ASP A 96 -2.20 -16.38 -1.64
CA ASP A 96 -2.88 -15.55 -2.64
C ASP A 96 -2.64 -16.10 -4.06
N PRO A 97 -3.63 -16.04 -4.96
CA PRO A 97 -3.38 -16.24 -6.38
C PRO A 97 -2.51 -15.09 -6.95
N PRO A 98 -1.82 -15.28 -8.10
CA PRO A 98 -0.75 -14.41 -8.57
C PRO A 98 -1.06 -12.92 -8.65
N ALA A 99 -2.22 -12.51 -9.20
CA ALA A 99 -2.53 -11.09 -9.34
C ALA A 99 -2.80 -10.45 -7.97
N THR A 100 -3.57 -11.12 -7.13
CA THR A 100 -3.82 -10.68 -5.75
C THR A 100 -2.53 -10.61 -4.94
N ALA A 101 -1.64 -11.59 -5.10
CA ALA A 101 -0.35 -11.63 -4.44
C ALA A 101 0.53 -10.43 -4.86
N ALA A 102 0.46 -10.01 -6.13
CA ALA A 102 1.19 -8.84 -6.61
C ALA A 102 0.72 -7.56 -5.92
N PHE A 103 -0.59 -7.32 -5.83
CA PHE A 103 -1.15 -6.18 -5.10
C PHE A 103 -0.80 -6.21 -3.61
N ARG A 104 -0.95 -7.37 -2.95
CA ARG A 104 -0.64 -7.48 -1.51
C ARG A 104 0.83 -7.19 -1.25
N ARG A 105 1.73 -7.67 -2.11
CA ARG A 105 3.18 -7.38 -2.00
C ARG A 105 3.48 -5.90 -2.23
N ALA A 106 2.85 -5.24 -3.19
CA ALA A 106 3.03 -3.81 -3.43
C ALA A 106 2.67 -2.98 -2.19
N ILE A 107 1.48 -3.23 -1.60
CA ILE A 107 1.03 -2.54 -0.39
C ILE A 107 1.91 -2.90 0.81
N ALA A 108 2.28 -4.18 0.97
CA ALA A 108 3.16 -4.61 2.05
C ALA A 108 4.55 -3.96 1.95
N ALA A 109 5.06 -3.73 0.74
CA ALA A 109 6.35 -3.09 0.53
C ALA A 109 6.31 -1.60 0.93
N VAL A 110 5.28 -0.86 0.52
CA VAL A 110 5.06 0.54 0.98
C VAL A 110 4.92 0.59 2.50
N GLY A 111 4.19 -0.35 3.10
CA GLY A 111 4.04 -0.42 4.56
C GLY A 111 5.33 -0.72 5.29
N ALA A 112 6.09 -1.73 4.84
CA ALA A 112 7.37 -2.07 5.44
C ALA A 112 8.39 -0.93 5.30
N TYR A 113 8.36 -0.20 4.19
CA TYR A 113 9.16 1.00 3.99
C TYR A 113 8.75 2.16 4.92
N THR A 114 7.44 2.38 5.07
CA THR A 114 6.89 3.37 5.99
C THR A 114 7.33 3.10 7.44
N GLU A 115 7.29 1.83 7.86
CA GLU A 115 7.75 1.42 9.19
C GLU A 115 9.26 1.63 9.37
N ALA A 116 10.06 1.44 8.31
CA ALA A 116 11.50 1.72 8.32
C ALA A 116 11.81 3.20 8.52
N LEU A 117 11.14 4.07 7.77
CA LEU A 117 11.26 5.51 7.93
C LEU A 117 10.79 5.97 9.32
N ASN A 118 9.70 5.39 9.83
CA ASN A 118 9.23 5.70 11.17
C ASN A 118 10.23 5.28 12.26
N ALA A 119 10.87 4.12 12.11
CA ALA A 119 11.92 3.67 13.02
C ALA A 119 13.11 4.65 13.03
N LEU A 120 13.51 5.15 11.85
CA LEU A 120 14.54 6.19 11.71
C LEU A 120 14.12 7.51 12.38
N ALA A 121 12.90 7.99 12.12
CA ALA A 121 12.35 9.21 12.72
C ALA A 121 12.31 9.13 14.25
N SER A 122 11.94 7.95 14.77
CA SER A 122 11.86 7.66 16.21
C SER A 122 13.24 7.44 16.86
N GLY A 123 14.32 7.37 16.08
CA GLY A 123 15.66 7.08 16.57
C GLY A 123 15.83 5.65 17.10
N GLN A 124 15.07 4.68 16.57
CA GLN A 124 15.21 3.27 16.93
C GLN A 124 16.58 2.71 16.50
N SER A 125 16.99 1.60 17.12
CA SER A 125 18.28 0.96 16.87
C SER A 125 18.43 0.47 15.43
N ALA A 126 19.65 0.50 14.90
CA ALA A 126 20.02 0.01 13.57
C ALA A 126 19.56 -1.44 13.29
N ASP A 127 19.48 -2.30 14.32
CA ASP A 127 19.01 -3.68 14.18
C ASP A 127 17.53 -3.77 13.79
N VAL A 128 16.68 -2.89 14.34
CA VAL A 128 15.25 -2.84 14.03
C VAL A 128 15.05 -2.37 12.59
N VAL A 129 15.76 -1.31 12.20
CA VAL A 129 15.76 -0.79 10.83
C VAL A 129 16.27 -1.85 9.84
N SER A 130 17.35 -2.55 10.18
CA SER A 130 17.92 -3.63 9.35
C SER A 130 16.94 -4.79 9.18
N GLY A 131 16.21 -5.17 10.23
CA GLY A 131 15.16 -6.19 10.16
C GLY A 131 13.99 -5.75 9.25
N GLN A 132 13.59 -4.48 9.30
CA GLN A 132 12.59 -3.93 8.39
C GLN A 132 13.09 -3.95 6.94
N VAL A 133 14.31 -3.49 6.67
CA VAL A 133 14.91 -3.54 5.34
C VAL A 133 15.03 -4.98 4.81
N GLY A 134 15.38 -5.94 5.68
CA GLY A 134 15.36 -7.37 5.36
C GLY A 134 13.99 -7.82 4.83
N ARG A 135 12.93 -7.52 5.59
CA ARG A 135 11.55 -7.83 5.18
C ARG A 135 11.16 -7.21 3.84
N ILE A 136 11.54 -5.96 3.58
CA ILE A 136 11.20 -5.34 2.29
C ILE A 136 11.92 -6.07 1.15
N VAL A 137 13.18 -6.49 1.35
CA VAL A 137 13.92 -7.24 0.32
C VAL A 137 13.31 -8.62 0.09
N ASP A 138 12.81 -9.28 1.12
CA ASP A 138 12.14 -10.57 0.97
C ASP A 138 10.82 -10.42 0.20
N ILE A 139 10.03 -9.38 0.49
CA ILE A 139 8.81 -9.03 -0.26
C ILE A 139 9.16 -8.72 -1.72
N ALA A 140 10.21 -7.94 -1.94
CA ALA A 140 10.73 -7.58 -3.24
C ALA A 140 11.14 -8.79 -4.08
N ALA A 141 11.91 -9.70 -3.48
CA ALA A 141 12.36 -10.93 -4.11
C ALA A 141 11.16 -11.84 -4.45
N ALA A 142 10.22 -12.01 -3.52
CA ALA A 142 9.01 -12.79 -3.74
C ALA A 142 8.12 -12.19 -4.86
N ALA A 143 8.09 -10.87 -4.98
CA ALA A 143 7.35 -10.18 -6.03
C ALA A 143 8.00 -10.34 -7.41
N ALA A 144 9.33 -10.36 -7.49
CA ALA A 144 10.06 -10.61 -8.73
C ALA A 144 9.93 -12.06 -9.24
N THR A 145 9.69 -13.01 -8.33
CA THR A 145 9.43 -14.43 -8.67
C THR A 145 7.95 -14.73 -8.88
N ALA A 146 7.05 -13.78 -8.62
CA ALA A 146 5.65 -13.95 -8.93
C ALA A 146 5.54 -14.07 -10.45
N VAL A 147 5.15 -15.27 -10.90
CA VAL A 147 4.88 -15.59 -12.30
C VAL A 147 4.14 -14.42 -12.93
N ALA A 148 4.64 -13.95 -14.08
CA ALA A 148 4.09 -12.81 -14.81
C ALA A 148 2.56 -12.84 -14.68
N PRO A 149 1.94 -11.75 -14.18
CA PRO A 149 0.50 -11.72 -14.12
C PRO A 149 -0.02 -12.09 -15.53
N PRO A 150 -1.14 -12.83 -15.66
CA PRO A 150 -1.81 -12.87 -16.96
C PRO A 150 -1.88 -11.44 -17.47
N ALA A 151 -1.53 -11.21 -18.74
CA ALA A 151 -1.14 -9.91 -19.33
C ALA A 151 -2.07 -8.72 -18.99
N ALA A 152 -3.29 -9.01 -18.54
CA ALA A 152 -4.26 -8.11 -17.92
C ALA A 152 -3.77 -7.33 -16.68
N ALA A 153 -2.89 -7.86 -15.83
CA ALA A 153 -2.40 -7.15 -14.64
C ALA A 153 -1.13 -6.33 -14.92
N GLY A 154 -1.31 -5.37 -15.84
CA GLY A 154 -0.61 -4.11 -16.04
C GLY A 154 0.89 -3.99 -15.74
N ALA A 155 1.65 -3.57 -16.76
CA ALA A 155 3.04 -3.09 -16.65
C ALA A 155 3.25 -2.05 -15.52
N GLY A 156 2.22 -1.34 -15.09
CA GLY A 156 2.25 -0.40 -13.95
C GLY A 156 2.49 -1.06 -12.58
N ILE A 157 1.96 -2.26 -12.33
CA ILE A 157 2.19 -3.00 -11.08
C ILE A 157 3.62 -3.52 -11.05
N THR A 158 4.10 -4.06 -12.17
CA THR A 158 5.49 -4.49 -12.33
C THR A 158 6.47 -3.32 -12.20
N ALA A 159 6.13 -2.14 -12.75
CA ALA A 159 6.91 -0.91 -12.58
C ALA A 159 6.93 -0.42 -11.13
N ALA A 160 5.79 -0.45 -10.42
CA ALA A 160 5.71 -0.08 -9.02
C ALA A 160 6.52 -1.03 -8.13
N ILE A 161 6.40 -2.34 -8.33
CA ILE A 161 7.17 -3.37 -7.61
C ILE A 161 8.66 -3.23 -7.91
N SER A 162 9.05 -3.09 -9.19
CA SER A 162 10.46 -2.94 -9.57
C SER A 162 11.08 -1.63 -9.06
N GLY A 163 10.32 -0.53 -9.07
CA GLY A 163 10.71 0.74 -8.46
C GLY A 163 10.96 0.58 -6.96
N VAL A 164 9.98 0.07 -6.21
CA VAL A 164 10.15 -0.19 -4.78
C VAL A 164 11.35 -1.10 -4.52
N ASN A 165 11.54 -2.17 -5.31
CA ASN A 165 12.67 -3.09 -5.18
C ASN A 165 14.03 -2.42 -5.41
N ALA A 166 14.15 -1.53 -6.40
CA ALA A 166 15.37 -0.79 -6.69
C ALA A 166 15.74 0.18 -5.56
N HIS A 167 14.74 0.89 -5.02
CA HIS A 167 14.92 1.84 -3.93
C HIS A 167 15.22 1.13 -2.60
N VAL A 168 14.56 0.02 -2.31
CA VAL A 168 14.83 -0.80 -1.11
C VAL A 168 16.24 -1.36 -1.09
N ARG A 169 16.83 -1.67 -2.25
CA ARG A 169 18.25 -2.05 -2.33
C ARG A 169 19.16 -0.88 -1.95
N ALA A 170 18.78 0.36 -2.27
CA ALA A 170 19.53 1.56 -1.87
C ALA A 170 19.51 1.78 -0.34
N PHE A 171 18.45 1.35 0.38
CA PHE A 171 18.36 1.44 1.86
C PHE A 171 19.36 0.60 2.63
N ARG A 172 19.93 -0.45 2.02
CA ARG A 172 20.84 -1.37 2.73
C ARG A 172 22.17 -0.71 3.12
N ALA A 173 22.61 0.31 2.39
CA ALA A 173 23.91 0.92 2.60
C ALA A 173 23.97 1.87 3.82
N PRO A 174 22.99 2.76 4.07
CA PRO A 174 23.08 3.73 5.17
C PRO A 174 22.74 3.16 6.57
N ALA A 175 21.91 2.11 6.64
CA ALA A 175 21.39 1.57 7.91
C ALA A 175 22.47 1.03 8.89
N ARG A 176 23.70 0.79 8.43
CA ARG A 176 24.80 0.26 9.26
C ARG A 176 25.64 1.32 9.97
N GLY A 177 25.52 2.61 9.62
CA GLY A 177 26.47 3.65 10.07
C GLY A 177 25.96 4.66 11.10
N ALA A 178 24.66 4.65 11.43
CA ALA A 178 23.98 5.83 11.97
C ALA A 178 23.13 5.52 13.21
N ILE A 179 23.67 5.67 14.42
CA ILE A 179 22.88 5.56 15.66
C ILE A 179 22.68 6.94 16.30
N GLY A 180 21.43 7.36 16.45
CA GLY A 180 20.99 8.48 17.28
C GLY A 180 20.76 9.80 16.54
N PHE A 181 21.84 10.50 16.14
CA PHE A 181 21.74 11.84 15.53
C PHE A 181 21.71 11.80 14.00
N VAL A 182 22.44 10.86 13.39
CA VAL A 182 22.38 10.66 11.93
C VAL A 182 21.02 10.09 11.53
N ALA A 183 20.37 9.27 12.38
CA ALA A 183 19.11 8.60 12.05
C ALA A 183 17.96 9.56 11.67
N ARG A 184 17.86 10.74 12.30
CA ARG A 184 16.80 11.72 11.97
C ARG A 184 17.08 12.53 10.72
N ALA A 185 18.34 12.93 10.51
CA ALA A 185 18.76 13.54 9.26
C ALA A 185 18.57 12.54 8.10
N GLU A 186 18.97 11.29 8.33
CA GLU A 186 18.79 10.18 7.40
C GLU A 186 17.31 9.92 7.12
N PHE A 187 16.42 9.93 8.12
CA PHE A 187 14.98 9.84 7.90
C PHE A 187 14.50 10.87 6.87
N ARG A 188 14.84 12.14 7.08
CA ARG A 188 14.40 13.23 6.20
C ARG A 188 14.96 13.05 4.80
N ASP A 189 16.26 12.79 4.68
CA ASP A 189 16.94 12.64 3.41
C ASP A 189 16.37 11.43 2.64
N GLN A 190 16.06 10.33 3.34
CA GLN A 190 15.44 9.15 2.77
C GLN A 190 13.97 9.36 2.39
N LEU A 191 13.19 10.07 3.20
CA LEU A 191 11.82 10.44 2.87
C LEU A 191 11.78 11.27 1.59
N LEU A 192 12.62 12.30 1.50
CA LEU A 192 12.71 13.16 0.30
C LEU A 192 13.22 12.39 -0.94
N ALA A 193 14.20 11.50 -0.77
CA ALA A 193 14.78 10.74 -1.87
C ALA A 193 13.84 9.68 -2.45
N ASN A 194 12.88 9.18 -1.66
CA ASN A 194 12.04 8.03 -2.05
C ASN A 194 10.54 8.29 -1.97
N GLY A 195 10.12 9.48 -1.54
CA GLY A 195 8.71 9.86 -1.44
C GLY A 195 7.96 9.67 -2.76
N GLU A 196 8.54 10.12 -3.88
CA GLU A 196 7.95 9.93 -5.21
C GLU A 196 7.79 8.46 -5.61
N THR A 197 8.69 7.57 -5.17
CA THR A 197 8.57 6.13 -5.40
C THR A 197 7.40 5.54 -4.60
N MET A 198 7.21 5.98 -3.35
CA MET A 198 6.06 5.57 -2.53
C MET A 198 4.74 6.05 -3.17
N LYS A 199 4.70 7.30 -3.65
CA LYS A 199 3.56 7.87 -4.37
C LYS A 199 3.27 7.10 -5.65
N ALA A 200 4.29 6.79 -6.44
CA ALA A 200 4.15 5.98 -7.65
C ALA A 200 3.57 4.58 -7.34
N ALA A 201 3.96 3.96 -6.22
CA ALA A 201 3.39 2.68 -5.80
C ALA A 201 1.92 2.80 -5.38
N LEU A 202 1.56 3.81 -4.56
CA LEU A 202 0.17 4.08 -4.18
C LEU A 202 -0.71 4.37 -5.41
N LYS A 203 -0.20 5.21 -6.31
CA LYS A 203 -0.84 5.54 -7.58
C LYS A 203 -1.00 4.32 -8.49
N GLY A 204 0.01 3.45 -8.55
CA GLY A 204 -0.07 2.20 -9.33
C GLY A 204 -1.18 1.27 -8.83
N VAL A 205 -1.34 1.14 -7.51
CA VAL A 205 -2.46 0.38 -6.92
C VAL A 205 -3.80 1.04 -7.21
N ARG A 206 -3.88 2.37 -7.03
CA ARG A 206 -5.08 3.17 -7.31
C ARG A 206 -5.53 3.06 -8.76
N ASP A 207 -4.60 3.24 -9.71
CA ASP A 207 -4.91 3.26 -11.14
C ASP A 207 -5.24 1.87 -11.69
N ALA A 208 -4.93 0.80 -10.95
CA ALA A 208 -5.32 -0.57 -11.25
C ALA A 208 -6.71 -0.98 -10.71
N THR A 209 -7.44 -0.04 -10.08
CA THR A 209 -8.80 -0.26 -9.59
C THR A 209 -9.80 -0.68 -10.68
N PRO A 210 -9.75 -0.14 -11.92
CA PRO A 210 -10.64 -0.57 -13.01
C PRO A 210 -10.51 -2.07 -13.35
N GLU A 211 -9.30 -2.61 -13.32
CA GLU A 211 -9.00 -4.02 -13.57
C GLU A 211 -9.56 -4.91 -12.44
N ILE A 212 -9.41 -4.46 -11.19
CA ILE A 212 -10.00 -5.12 -10.02
C ILE A 212 -11.54 -5.12 -10.12
N PHE A 213 -12.12 -3.99 -10.53
CA PHE A 213 -13.57 -3.90 -10.78
C PHE A 213 -14.01 -4.86 -11.89
N ALA A 214 -13.26 -4.94 -12.98
CA ALA A 214 -13.54 -5.85 -14.08
C ALA A 214 -13.55 -7.32 -13.62
N ALA A 215 -12.62 -7.69 -12.73
CA ALA A 215 -12.57 -9.01 -12.11
C ALA A 215 -13.81 -9.28 -11.24
N PHE A 216 -14.16 -8.39 -10.32
CA PHE A 216 -15.36 -8.53 -9.49
C PHE A 216 -16.64 -8.60 -10.31
N ARG A 217 -16.78 -7.74 -11.31
CA ARG A 217 -17.92 -7.79 -12.24
C ARG A 217 -17.99 -9.13 -12.97
N GLY A 218 -16.87 -9.64 -13.46
CA GLY A 218 -16.79 -10.96 -14.09
C GLY A 218 -17.25 -12.07 -13.14
N HIS A 219 -16.87 -11.99 -11.87
CA HIS A 219 -17.30 -12.94 -10.85
C HIS A 219 -18.80 -12.87 -10.52
N ALA A 220 -19.37 -11.66 -10.42
CA ALA A 220 -20.81 -11.47 -10.21
C ALA A 220 -21.62 -12.10 -11.36
N ILE A 221 -21.18 -11.90 -12.61
CA ILE A 221 -21.80 -12.50 -13.81
C ILE A 221 -21.82 -14.03 -13.73
N LEU A 222 -20.73 -14.64 -13.27
CA LEU A 222 -20.62 -16.09 -13.14
C LEU A 222 -21.51 -16.66 -12.04
N THR A 223 -21.58 -15.97 -10.91
CA THR A 223 -22.26 -16.48 -9.70
C THR A 223 -23.77 -16.41 -9.83
N ILE A 224 -24.28 -15.31 -10.40
CA ILE A 224 -25.71 -15.11 -10.60
C ILE A 224 -26.18 -15.78 -11.91
N GLY A 225 -25.26 -16.02 -12.85
CA GLY A 225 -25.54 -16.64 -14.13
C GLY A 225 -26.12 -15.67 -15.15
N ARG A 226 -26.04 -16.03 -16.45
CA ARG A 226 -26.50 -15.17 -17.55
C ARG A 226 -28.03 -14.96 -17.59
N GLY A 227 -28.79 -15.83 -16.95
CA GLY A 227 -30.26 -15.74 -16.84
C GLY A 227 -30.75 -15.59 -15.39
N GLY A 228 -29.85 -15.25 -14.45
CA GLY A 228 -30.23 -14.99 -13.07
C GLY A 228 -30.87 -13.62 -12.89
N ASP A 229 -31.26 -13.33 -11.65
CA ASP A 229 -31.89 -12.08 -11.26
C ASP A 229 -31.01 -10.87 -11.63
N LEU A 230 -31.54 -10.01 -12.50
CA LEU A 230 -30.85 -8.81 -12.96
C LEU A 230 -30.71 -7.78 -11.83
N GLU A 231 -31.64 -7.76 -10.88
CA GLU A 231 -31.64 -6.84 -9.74
C GLU A 231 -30.50 -7.23 -8.79
N ALA A 232 -30.45 -8.49 -8.34
CA ALA A 232 -29.34 -9.00 -7.53
C ALA A 232 -27.95 -8.78 -8.19
N ARG A 233 -27.88 -8.85 -9.52
CA ARG A 233 -26.64 -8.57 -10.25
C ARG A 233 -26.29 -7.09 -10.27
N ALA A 234 -27.28 -6.21 -10.45
CA ALA A 234 -27.07 -4.77 -10.39
C ALA A 234 -26.59 -4.36 -8.99
N ASP A 235 -27.21 -4.90 -7.95
CA ASP A 235 -26.88 -4.62 -6.55
C ASP A 235 -25.44 -5.06 -6.23
N ALA A 236 -25.05 -6.28 -6.58
CA ALA A 236 -23.68 -6.76 -6.37
C ALA A 236 -22.62 -5.91 -7.11
N ILE A 237 -22.96 -5.40 -8.30
CA ILE A 237 -22.08 -4.51 -9.06
C ILE A 237 -21.97 -3.15 -8.36
N GLU A 238 -23.08 -2.62 -7.85
CA GLU A 238 -23.10 -1.33 -7.16
C GLU A 238 -22.36 -1.39 -5.83
N GLU A 239 -22.55 -2.44 -5.03
CA GLU A 239 -21.78 -2.69 -3.81
C GLU A 239 -20.28 -2.74 -4.09
N THR A 240 -19.88 -3.40 -5.18
CA THR A 240 -18.48 -3.45 -5.62
C THR A 240 -17.95 -2.06 -5.97
N ARG A 241 -18.74 -1.22 -6.65
CA ARG A 241 -18.35 0.16 -6.97
C ARG A 241 -18.15 0.99 -5.72
N VAL A 242 -19.08 0.90 -4.76
CA VAL A 242 -18.97 1.62 -3.49
C VAL A 242 -17.72 1.17 -2.73
N LEU A 243 -17.48 -0.14 -2.65
CA LEU A 243 -16.28 -0.70 -2.00
C LEU A 243 -14.99 -0.16 -2.62
N LEU A 244 -14.87 -0.21 -3.95
CA LEU A 244 -13.68 0.25 -4.66
C LEU A 244 -13.52 1.78 -4.65
N ALA A 245 -14.63 2.53 -4.68
CA ALA A 245 -14.60 3.98 -4.54
C ALA A 245 -14.05 4.40 -3.17
N ASN A 246 -14.52 3.75 -2.09
CA ASN A 246 -13.99 3.98 -0.75
C ASN A 246 -12.49 3.64 -0.67
N TRP A 247 -12.06 2.55 -1.30
CA TRP A 247 -10.65 2.18 -1.36
C TRP A 247 -9.78 3.21 -2.08
N VAL A 248 -10.25 3.73 -3.23
CA VAL A 248 -9.56 4.83 -3.94
C VAL A 248 -9.46 6.07 -3.06
N ILE A 249 -10.50 6.44 -2.31
CA ILE A 249 -10.46 7.56 -1.37
C ILE A 249 -9.40 7.33 -0.28
N LEU A 250 -9.28 6.11 0.25
CA LEU A 250 -8.25 5.77 1.24
C LEU A 250 -6.83 5.84 0.67
N LEU A 251 -6.63 5.43 -0.59
CA LEU A 251 -5.35 5.55 -1.29
C LEU A 251 -5.00 7.02 -1.55
N ASP A 252 -5.96 7.83 -2.01
CA ASP A 252 -5.80 9.28 -2.24
C ASP A 252 -5.52 10.03 -0.93
N ALA A 253 -6.14 9.62 0.18
CA ALA A 253 -5.85 10.19 1.50
C ALA A 253 -4.43 9.87 1.96
N ALA A 254 -3.96 8.64 1.75
CA ALA A 254 -2.58 8.24 2.05
C ALA A 254 -1.57 9.02 1.19
N ASP A 255 -1.85 9.20 -0.11
CA ASP A 255 -1.01 9.98 -1.03
C ASP A 255 -0.88 11.45 -0.59
N ARG A 256 -2.01 12.10 -0.27
CA ARG A 256 -2.00 13.49 0.24
C ARG A 256 -1.30 13.65 1.59
N ALA A 257 -1.45 12.67 2.49
CA ALA A 257 -0.75 12.67 3.77
C ALA A 257 0.77 12.54 3.56
N LEU A 258 1.20 11.76 2.57
CA LEU A 258 2.60 11.67 2.18
C LEU A 258 3.12 12.99 1.58
N ASP A 259 2.34 13.65 0.73
CA ASP A 259 2.69 14.98 0.19
C ASP A 259 2.89 16.01 1.31
N ALA A 260 2.01 16.02 2.31
CA ALA A 260 2.16 16.89 3.48
C ALA A 260 3.44 16.57 4.27
N ALA A 261 3.77 15.29 4.44
CA ALA A 261 5.01 14.86 5.09
C ALA A 261 6.26 15.28 4.29
N LEU A 262 6.22 15.18 2.96
CA LEU A 262 7.31 15.59 2.07
C LEU A 262 7.53 17.11 2.10
N ALA A 263 6.45 17.90 2.04
CA ALA A 263 6.51 19.35 2.13
C ALA A 263 7.11 19.80 3.48
N ALA A 264 6.62 19.22 4.59
CA ALA A 264 7.15 19.50 5.92
C ALA A 264 8.63 19.10 6.06
N ALA A 265 9.02 17.95 5.50
CA ALA A 265 10.41 17.50 5.46
C ALA A 265 11.32 18.44 4.63
N ALA A 266 10.81 19.01 3.53
CA ALA A 266 11.50 20.00 2.71
C ALA A 266 11.60 21.38 3.38
N GLY A 267 10.85 21.61 4.47
CA GLY A 267 10.75 22.90 5.15
C GLY A 267 9.75 23.86 4.47
N GLU A 268 8.87 23.33 3.63
CA GLU A 268 7.77 24.05 2.99
C GLU A 268 6.50 23.79 3.82
N GLY A 269 6.08 24.72 4.68
CA GLY A 269 4.73 24.61 5.27
C GLY A 269 4.47 25.30 6.61
N ASP A 270 3.71 26.40 6.56
CA ASP A 270 2.79 26.80 7.64
C ASP A 270 1.38 26.17 7.44
N GLY A 271 1.17 25.39 6.37
CA GLY A 271 -0.15 24.92 5.90
C GLY A 271 -0.48 23.43 6.11
N GLY A 272 0.44 22.63 6.67
CA GLY A 272 0.29 21.16 6.74
C GLY A 272 -0.88 20.69 7.61
N VAL A 273 -1.11 21.34 8.75
CA VAL A 273 -2.06 20.86 9.78
C VAL A 273 -3.50 20.82 9.28
N SER A 274 -3.96 21.87 8.58
CA SER A 274 -5.34 21.91 8.06
C SER A 274 -5.61 20.85 6.99
N GLY A 275 -4.60 20.56 6.15
CA GLY A 275 -4.69 19.49 5.15
C GLY A 275 -4.76 18.10 5.79
N LEU A 276 -3.97 17.87 6.86
CA LEU A 276 -3.97 16.63 7.62
C LEU A 276 -5.32 16.40 8.33
N ILE A 277 -5.92 17.42 8.93
CA ILE A 277 -7.24 17.31 9.57
C ILE A 277 -8.32 16.90 8.56
N ALA A 278 -8.36 17.55 7.38
CA ALA A 278 -9.32 17.22 6.34
C ALA A 278 -9.11 15.79 5.79
N ALA A 279 -7.85 15.39 5.59
CA ALA A 279 -7.51 14.02 5.20
C ALA A 279 -7.96 13.00 6.26
N GLY A 280 -7.78 13.31 7.55
CA GLY A 280 -8.14 12.40 8.66
C GLY A 280 -9.65 12.19 8.81
N GLN A 281 -10.45 13.24 8.58
CA GLN A 281 -11.92 13.11 8.58
C GLN A 281 -12.41 12.25 7.41
N LEU A 282 -11.92 12.52 6.20
CA LEU A 282 -12.24 11.73 5.01
C LEU A 282 -11.81 10.27 5.17
N LEU A 283 -10.62 10.03 5.75
CA LEU A 283 -10.09 8.70 6.02
C LEU A 283 -11.00 7.91 6.97
N THR A 284 -11.38 8.52 8.09
CA THR A 284 -12.23 7.85 9.10
C THR A 284 -13.57 7.45 8.49
N MET A 285 -14.20 8.36 7.74
CA MET A 285 -15.44 8.09 7.03
C MET A 285 -15.28 6.97 5.99
N ALA A 286 -14.26 7.05 5.13
CA ALA A 286 -14.04 6.04 4.09
C ALA A 286 -13.69 4.67 4.67
N ALA A 287 -12.95 4.62 5.78
CA ALA A 287 -12.63 3.38 6.48
C ALA A 287 -13.86 2.76 7.17
N GLU A 288 -14.75 3.57 7.72
CA GLU A 288 -16.04 3.11 8.25
C GLU A 288 -16.96 2.58 7.16
N GLU A 289 -17.12 3.31 6.06
CA GLU A 289 -17.94 2.88 4.93
C GLU A 289 -17.38 1.62 4.27
N THR A 290 -16.06 1.50 4.15
CA THR A 290 -15.41 0.26 3.70
C THR A 290 -15.74 -0.91 4.63
N ARG A 291 -15.63 -0.71 5.94
CA ARG A 291 -15.99 -1.76 6.93
C ARG A 291 -17.47 -2.16 6.84
N ARG A 292 -18.37 -1.18 6.66
CA ARG A 292 -19.81 -1.44 6.47
C ARG A 292 -20.07 -2.24 5.18
N ALA A 293 -19.51 -1.81 4.06
CA ALA A 293 -19.62 -2.51 2.77
C ALA A 293 -19.05 -3.94 2.85
N LEU A 294 -17.97 -4.14 3.62
CA LEU A 294 -17.40 -5.47 3.84
C LEU A 294 -18.29 -6.37 4.71
N ALA A 295 -18.96 -5.80 5.72
CA ALA A 295 -19.86 -6.53 6.60
C ALA A 295 -21.19 -6.90 5.93
N GLY A 296 -21.72 -6.05 5.04
CA GLY A 296 -22.97 -6.29 4.33
C GLY A 296 -22.90 -7.36 3.22
N GLY A 297 -21.71 -7.66 2.70
CA GLY A 297 -21.52 -8.63 1.61
C GLY A 297 -21.28 -10.09 2.05
N VAL A 298 -21.71 -10.48 3.24
CA VAL A 298 -21.61 -11.86 3.77
C VAL A 298 -23.01 -12.37 4.12
N GLU A 299 -23.87 -12.54 3.12
CA GLU A 299 -25.05 -13.41 3.19
C GLU A 299 -25.12 -14.32 1.96
#